data_AF-A0AA48I250-F1
#
_entry.id   AF-A0AA48I250-F1
#
_cell.length_a   1.000
_cell.length_b   1.000
_cell.length_c   1.000
_cell.angle_alpha   90.00
_cell.angle_beta   90.00
_cell.angle_gamma   90.00
#
_symmetry.space_group_name_H-M   'P 1'
#
loop_
_entity.id
_entity.type
_entity.pdbx_description
1 polymer ?
#
loop_
_entity_poly.entity_id
_entity_poly.type
_entity_poly.pdbx_seq_one_letter_code
_entity_poly.pdbx_strand_id
1 'polypeptide(L)'
;MNNKFVVKGLFSLVALCATPNLILSAKASNEHLSSITSEIQTTEMPTKLISVPYINQNEIVFGCEAVSSTMLLQYYGYEISEKDFTDNYLIRKNWYKDDNGQAYGPDPHAAYSGDPYIEYGENCGFGSFAPSTAKSIGRVLDDTKHEVKNTTGVSLIDLKKNYIDKDTPVLIWTTMGMEETSCGRSWIINYIDENSPYKIGDEFTWMRNEHCLVFVGYDDNNYYFNDPYKNHGLIHYEKDLVNQRFLEMGKQSVVILKK
;
A
#
# COMPACT_ATOMS: atom_id res chain seq x y z
N MET A 1 -47.44 14.89 -42.94
CA MET A 1 -46.23 15.67 -43.26
C MET A 1 -45.07 14.68 -43.36
N ASN A 2 -44.46 14.63 -44.56
CA ASN A 2 -43.23 13.99 -45.06
C ASN A 2 -42.95 12.51 -44.68
N ASN A 3 -43.14 11.48 -45.55
CA ASN A 3 -42.43 11.09 -46.81
C ASN A 3 -40.89 11.01 -46.62
N LYS A 4 -40.11 10.00 -47.08
CA LYS A 4 -40.30 8.87 -48.01
C LYS A 4 -38.95 8.11 -48.23
N PHE A 5 -39.03 6.88 -48.76
CA PHE A 5 -38.11 6.13 -49.67
C PHE A 5 -36.74 5.57 -49.13
N VAL A 6 -36.27 4.31 -49.27
CA VAL A 6 -36.34 3.17 -50.26
C VAL A 6 -35.68 3.53 -51.62
N VAL A 7 -34.70 2.88 -52.26
CA VAL A 7 -33.97 1.59 -52.16
C VAL A 7 -32.86 1.53 -53.28
N LYS A 8 -31.96 0.50 -53.26
CA LYS A 8 -31.09 -0.06 -54.36
C LYS A 8 -29.88 0.79 -54.79
N GLY A 9 -28.64 0.31 -55.01
CA GLY A 9 -28.06 -1.02 -55.19
C GLY A 9 -27.54 -1.19 -56.64
N LEU A 10 -26.22 -1.35 -56.88
CA LEU A 10 -25.65 -2.13 -58.01
C LEU A 10 -24.12 -2.31 -57.95
N PHE A 11 -23.66 -3.50 -58.32
CA PHE A 11 -22.28 -3.95 -58.56
C PHE A 11 -21.74 -3.52 -59.94
N SER A 12 -20.41 -3.34 -60.09
CA SER A 12 -19.63 -3.87 -61.22
C SER A 12 -18.11 -3.83 -60.97
N LEU A 13 -17.38 -4.68 -61.69
CA LEU A 13 -16.01 -5.18 -61.45
C LEU A 13 -15.04 -4.73 -62.57
N VAL A 14 -13.73 -4.76 -62.27
CA VAL A 14 -12.54 -4.87 -63.16
C VAL A 14 -11.88 -3.59 -63.70
N ALA A 15 -10.59 -3.37 -63.34
CA ALA A 15 -9.43 -3.40 -64.26
C ALA A 15 -8.09 -3.12 -63.53
N LEU A 16 -7.11 -4.01 -63.73
CA LEU A 16 -5.68 -3.81 -63.44
C LEU A 16 -5.06 -2.87 -64.49
N CYS A 17 -4.15 -1.98 -64.07
CA CYS A 17 -3.05 -1.50 -64.90
C CYS A 17 -1.84 -1.17 -64.02
N ALA A 18 -0.65 -1.51 -64.51
CA ALA A 18 0.63 -1.51 -63.79
C ALA A 18 1.56 -0.35 -64.23
N THR A 19 2.34 0.14 -63.25
CA THR A 19 3.66 0.87 -63.29
C THR A 19 3.78 2.23 -64.01
N PRO A 20 4.83 3.08 -63.77
CA PRO A 20 6.01 2.96 -62.89
C PRO A 20 6.34 4.20 -61.99
N ASN A 21 7.20 3.98 -60.99
CA ASN A 21 8.17 4.90 -60.36
C ASN A 21 7.87 6.41 -60.30
N LEU A 22 7.55 6.91 -59.09
CA LEU A 22 8.10 8.18 -58.62
C LEU A 22 9.00 7.92 -57.43
N ILE A 23 10.31 8.07 -57.67
CA ILE A 23 11.31 8.22 -56.61
C ILE A 23 11.03 9.59 -55.97
N LEU A 24 10.31 9.61 -54.85
CA LEU A 24 10.32 10.78 -53.97
C LEU A 24 11.48 10.59 -52.99
N SER A 25 12.59 11.22 -53.34
CA SER A 25 13.67 11.55 -52.40
C SER A 25 13.07 12.34 -51.24
N ALA A 26 12.78 11.68 -50.13
CA ALA A 26 12.63 12.31 -48.83
C ALA A 26 13.95 12.09 -48.08
N LYS A 27 14.83 13.10 -48.10
CA LYS A 27 15.79 13.30 -47.00
C LYS A 27 14.95 13.53 -45.76
N ALA A 28 14.59 12.46 -45.06
CA ALA A 28 14.12 12.57 -43.69
C ALA A 28 15.32 13.08 -42.88
N SER A 29 15.19 14.29 -42.37
CA SER A 29 16.15 14.92 -41.49
C SER A 29 16.41 14.01 -40.29
N ASN A 30 17.69 13.82 -40.00
CA ASN A 30 18.22 12.97 -38.94
C ASN A 30 17.87 13.46 -37.52
N GLU A 31 17.02 14.49 -37.39
CA GLU A 31 16.58 15.10 -36.13
C GLU A 31 15.24 14.56 -35.66
N HIS A 32 14.44 13.90 -36.52
CA HIS A 32 13.16 13.36 -36.09
C HIS A 32 13.27 11.94 -35.49
N LEU A 33 14.30 11.18 -35.90
CA LEU A 33 14.55 9.83 -35.38
C LEU A 33 15.20 9.84 -33.97
N SER A 34 15.89 10.92 -33.59
CA SER A 34 16.47 11.07 -32.25
C SER A 34 15.43 11.46 -31.17
N SER A 35 14.29 12.03 -31.57
CA SER A 35 13.20 12.42 -30.66
C SER A 35 12.24 11.28 -30.30
N ILE A 36 12.31 10.14 -31.00
CA ILE A 36 11.44 8.97 -30.75
C ILE A 36 12.15 7.95 -29.84
N THR A 37 13.44 8.13 -29.56
CA THR A 37 14.23 7.26 -28.68
C THR A 37 14.33 7.71 -27.23
N SER A 38 13.67 8.79 -26.80
CA SER A 38 13.90 9.38 -25.47
C SER A 38 12.89 9.03 -24.36
N GLU A 39 11.85 8.22 -24.58
CA GLU A 39 10.97 7.75 -23.47
C GLU A 39 10.46 6.32 -23.69
N ILE A 40 11.36 5.38 -23.98
CA ILE A 40 11.12 4.01 -23.54
C ILE A 40 11.65 3.97 -22.12
N GLN A 41 10.78 4.23 -21.15
CA GLN A 41 11.04 3.92 -19.75
C GLN A 41 11.24 2.41 -19.71
N THR A 42 12.51 1.96 -19.77
CA THR A 42 12.88 0.58 -19.53
C THR A 42 12.43 0.27 -18.11
N THR A 43 11.28 -0.39 -18.00
CA THR A 43 10.85 -1.01 -16.76
C THR A 43 11.81 -2.16 -16.53
N GLU A 44 12.90 -1.88 -15.80
CA GLU A 44 13.78 -2.95 -15.34
C GLU A 44 12.92 -3.93 -14.54
N MET A 45 12.97 -5.20 -14.91
CA MET A 45 12.22 -6.21 -14.18
C MET A 45 12.76 -6.28 -12.75
N PRO A 46 11.90 -6.50 -11.74
CA PRO A 46 12.34 -6.65 -10.36
C PRO A 46 13.42 -7.73 -10.24
N THR A 47 14.51 -7.41 -9.54
CA THR A 47 15.55 -8.39 -9.17
C THR A 47 14.96 -9.50 -8.29
N LYS A 48 14.02 -9.14 -7.41
CA LYS A 48 13.24 -10.07 -6.60
C LYS A 48 11.82 -9.53 -6.47
N LEU A 49 10.85 -10.41 -6.64
CA LEU A 49 9.44 -10.11 -6.38
C LEU A 49 8.74 -11.34 -5.79
N ILE A 50 8.10 -11.14 -4.64
CA ILE A 50 7.30 -12.16 -3.95
C ILE A 50 5.85 -12.00 -4.41
N SER A 51 5.24 -13.09 -4.85
CA SER A 51 3.81 -13.09 -5.21
C SER A 51 2.97 -13.21 -3.95
N VAL A 52 2.47 -12.06 -3.47
CA VAL A 52 1.53 -11.96 -2.34
C VAL A 52 0.13 -11.68 -2.88
N PRO A 53 -0.92 -12.38 -2.41
CA PRO A 53 -2.30 -12.06 -2.76
C PRO A 53 -2.62 -10.58 -2.49
N TYR A 54 -3.22 -9.91 -3.46
CA TYR A 54 -3.54 -8.49 -3.34
C TYR A 54 -4.98 -8.29 -2.86
N ILE A 55 -5.14 -7.36 -1.91
CA ILE A 55 -6.44 -6.92 -1.40
C ILE A 55 -6.44 -5.39 -1.38
N ASN A 56 -7.54 -4.79 -1.85
CA ASN A 56 -7.76 -3.35 -1.84
C ASN A 56 -8.56 -2.95 -0.59
N GLN A 57 -8.19 -1.85 0.07
CA GLN A 57 -8.87 -1.37 1.27
C GLN A 57 -10.17 -0.61 1.03
N ASN A 58 -10.68 -0.45 -0.20
CA ASN A 58 -11.83 0.43 -0.48
C ASN A 58 -13.08 0.19 0.41
N GLU A 59 -13.30 -1.02 0.92
CA GLU A 59 -14.42 -1.31 1.82
C GLU A 59 -14.14 -1.01 3.32
N ILE A 60 -12.90 -0.62 3.64
CA ILE A 60 -12.38 -0.28 4.97
C ILE A 60 -11.56 1.01 4.84
N VAL A 61 -12.23 2.16 5.00
CA VAL A 61 -11.72 3.50 4.67
C VAL A 61 -10.29 3.73 5.17
N PHE A 62 -10.03 3.45 6.44
CA PHE A 62 -8.70 3.56 7.07
C PHE A 62 -8.15 2.19 7.48
N GLY A 63 -8.21 1.22 6.56
CA GLY A 63 -7.87 -0.17 6.80
C GLY A 63 -6.48 -0.62 6.36
N CYS A 64 -5.52 0.28 6.12
CA CYS A 64 -4.24 -0.07 5.50
C CYS A 64 -3.48 -1.16 6.30
N GLU A 65 -3.45 -1.10 7.63
CA GLU A 65 -2.82 -2.13 8.47
C GLU A 65 -3.59 -3.44 8.45
N ALA A 66 -4.92 -3.37 8.54
CA ALA A 66 -5.77 -4.56 8.57
C ALA A 66 -5.72 -5.33 7.24
N VAL A 67 -5.82 -4.61 6.13
CA VAL A 67 -5.80 -5.17 4.78
C VAL A 67 -4.42 -5.69 4.44
N SER A 68 -3.35 -4.94 4.75
CA SER A 68 -1.98 -5.43 4.55
C SER A 68 -1.65 -6.64 5.42
N SER A 69 -2.12 -6.66 6.67
CA SER A 69 -2.00 -7.85 7.55
C SER A 69 -2.71 -9.06 6.96
N THR A 70 -3.89 -8.86 6.37
CA THR A 70 -4.66 -9.92 5.71
C THR A 70 -3.92 -10.45 4.48
N MET A 71 -3.31 -9.58 3.66
CA MET A 71 -2.46 -10.01 2.55
C MET A 71 -1.30 -10.90 3.03
N LEU A 72 -0.66 -10.54 4.15
CA LEU A 72 0.41 -11.34 4.75
C LEU A 72 -0.09 -12.69 5.26
N LEU A 73 -1.23 -12.71 5.95
CA LEU A 73 -1.87 -13.94 6.44
C LEU A 73 -2.24 -14.88 5.29
N GLN A 74 -2.85 -14.36 4.22
CA GLN A 74 -3.21 -15.15 3.04
C GLN A 74 -1.98 -15.71 2.32
N TYR A 75 -0.86 -14.97 2.28
CA TYR A 75 0.41 -15.49 1.76
C TYR A 75 0.88 -16.75 2.51
N TYR A 76 0.63 -16.82 3.83
CA TYR A 76 0.94 -17.99 4.65
C TYR A 76 -0.16 -19.06 4.68
N GLY A 77 -1.20 -18.91 3.85
CA GLY A 77 -2.25 -19.91 3.65
C GLY A 77 -3.39 -19.85 4.66
N TYR A 78 -3.53 -18.76 5.41
CA TYR A 78 -4.69 -18.57 6.28
C TYR A 78 -5.90 -18.08 5.47
N GLU A 79 -7.02 -18.78 5.58
CA GLU A 79 -8.30 -18.40 4.95
C GLU A 79 -9.02 -17.36 5.82
N ILE A 80 -8.65 -16.08 5.64
CA ILE A 80 -9.23 -14.95 6.37
C ILE A 80 -9.47 -13.77 5.42
N SER A 81 -10.57 -13.05 5.61
CA SER A 81 -10.88 -11.81 4.87
C SER A 81 -10.44 -10.59 5.67
N GLU A 82 -10.25 -9.46 4.98
CA GLU A 82 -9.88 -8.20 5.59
C GLU A 82 -10.96 -7.67 6.56
N LYS A 83 -12.24 -7.97 6.28
CA LYS A 83 -13.34 -7.69 7.21
C LYS A 83 -13.29 -8.56 8.44
N ASP A 84 -13.10 -9.88 8.30
CA ASP A 84 -13.00 -10.78 9.44
C ASP A 84 -11.80 -10.41 10.35
N PHE A 85 -10.64 -10.11 9.75
CA PHE A 85 -9.49 -9.60 10.48
C PHE A 85 -9.82 -8.30 11.25
N THR A 86 -10.43 -7.33 10.57
CA THR A 86 -10.78 -6.03 11.15
C THR A 86 -11.80 -6.15 12.28
N ASP A 87 -12.81 -6.99 12.11
CA ASP A 87 -13.93 -7.11 13.04
C ASP A 87 -13.57 -7.93 14.28
N ASN A 88 -12.82 -9.02 14.11
CA ASN A 88 -12.64 -10.02 15.16
C ASN A 88 -11.24 -10.03 15.79
N TYR A 89 -10.21 -9.60 15.05
CA TYR A 89 -8.81 -9.78 15.47
C TYR A 89 -8.07 -8.47 15.70
N LEU A 90 -8.38 -7.41 14.94
CA LEU A 90 -7.78 -6.09 15.12
C LEU A 90 -8.13 -5.53 16.51
N ILE A 91 -7.09 -5.28 17.31
CA ILE A 91 -7.24 -4.67 18.63
C ILE A 91 -7.52 -3.18 18.43
N ARG A 92 -8.77 -2.77 18.62
CA ARG A 92 -9.24 -1.38 18.44
C ARG A 92 -9.64 -0.75 19.76
N LYS A 93 -9.45 0.57 19.87
CA LYS A 93 -9.98 1.40 20.95
C LYS A 93 -10.50 2.71 20.40
N ASN A 94 -11.64 3.12 20.94
CA ASN A 94 -12.28 4.36 20.54
C ASN A 94 -11.51 5.57 21.08
N TRP A 95 -11.59 6.67 20.34
CA TRP A 95 -11.22 8.00 20.83
C TRP A 95 -12.47 8.89 20.84
N TYR A 96 -12.50 9.87 21.74
CA TYR A 96 -13.63 10.77 21.93
C TYR A 96 -13.14 12.17 22.31
N LYS A 97 -14.06 13.14 22.35
CA LYS A 97 -13.79 14.48 22.93
C LYS A 97 -14.61 14.70 24.20
N ASP A 98 -14.03 15.36 25.19
CA ASP A 98 -14.78 15.82 26.36
C ASP A 98 -15.62 17.07 26.05
N ASP A 99 -16.37 17.55 27.05
CA ASP A 99 -17.21 18.76 26.94
C ASP A 99 -16.41 20.04 26.61
N ASN A 100 -15.10 20.04 26.88
CA ASN A 100 -14.20 21.16 26.56
C ASN A 100 -13.53 21.00 25.19
N GLY A 101 -13.81 19.91 24.46
CA GLY A 101 -13.25 19.60 23.15
C GLY A 101 -11.87 18.93 23.19
N GLN A 102 -11.35 18.57 24.37
CA GLN A 102 -10.09 17.83 24.52
C GLN A 102 -10.29 16.39 24.02
N ALA A 103 -9.46 15.97 23.06
CA ALA A 103 -9.48 14.61 22.56
C ALA A 103 -8.75 13.66 23.52
N TYR A 104 -9.32 12.47 23.71
CA TYR A 104 -8.73 11.35 24.43
C TYR A 104 -8.78 10.11 23.56
N GLY A 105 -7.70 9.33 23.54
CA GLY A 105 -7.59 8.15 22.70
C GLY A 105 -6.50 7.19 23.13
N PRO A 106 -6.41 6.01 22.52
CA PRO A 106 -5.39 5.03 22.85
C PRO A 106 -4.02 5.45 22.30
N ASP A 107 -2.97 4.83 22.82
CA ASP A 107 -1.68 4.81 22.15
C ASP A 107 -1.74 3.86 20.93
N PRO A 108 -1.39 4.33 19.72
CA PRO A 108 -1.34 3.47 18.53
C PRO A 108 -0.41 2.25 18.64
N HIS A 109 0.62 2.29 19.51
CA HIS A 109 1.44 1.11 19.82
C HIS A 109 0.66 0.02 20.58
N ALA A 110 -0.42 0.39 21.28
CA ALA A 110 -1.23 -0.53 22.10
C ALA A 110 -2.51 -0.99 21.40
N ALA A 111 -3.13 -0.13 20.57
CA ALA A 111 -4.35 -0.46 19.83
C ALA A 111 -4.52 0.46 18.62
N TYR A 112 -5.28 0.00 17.62
CA TYR A 112 -5.78 0.86 16.55
C TYR A 112 -6.69 1.96 17.13
N SER A 113 -6.40 3.20 16.76
CA SER A 113 -7.11 4.41 17.20
C SER A 113 -8.33 4.68 16.33
N GLY A 114 -9.52 4.49 16.88
CA GLY A 114 -10.79 4.77 16.22
C GLY A 114 -11.41 3.58 15.49
N ASP A 115 -12.36 3.87 14.59
CA ASP A 115 -13.01 2.88 13.75
C ASP A 115 -12.56 2.99 12.29
N PRO A 116 -11.91 1.95 11.72
CA PRO A 116 -11.41 1.97 10.35
C PRO A 116 -12.50 2.12 9.27
N TYR A 117 -13.78 1.91 9.62
CA TYR A 117 -14.91 2.12 8.70
C TYR A 117 -15.43 3.57 8.68
N ILE A 118 -15.04 4.41 9.65
CA ILE A 118 -15.57 5.77 9.80
C ILE A 118 -14.58 6.78 9.23
N GLU A 119 -14.96 7.46 8.14
CA GLU A 119 -14.11 8.43 7.44
C GLU A 119 -13.97 9.78 8.19
N TYR A 120 -15.05 10.26 8.79
CA TYR A 120 -15.10 11.58 9.41
C TYR A 120 -15.97 11.60 10.67
N GLY A 121 -15.73 12.59 11.53
CA GLY A 121 -16.48 12.79 12.75
C GLY A 121 -15.77 12.24 13.99
N GLU A 122 -16.55 12.00 15.05
CA GLU A 122 -16.06 11.38 16.26
C GLU A 122 -15.74 9.90 16.00
N ASN A 123 -14.67 9.42 16.62
CA ASN A 123 -14.18 8.06 16.48
C ASN A 123 -13.81 7.63 15.05
N CYS A 124 -13.56 8.56 14.12
CA CYS A 124 -13.02 8.23 12.79
C CYS A 124 -11.70 7.48 12.90
N GLY A 125 -11.39 6.64 11.91
CA GLY A 125 -10.16 5.85 11.90
C GLY A 125 -8.91 6.71 11.81
N PHE A 126 -7.86 6.28 12.52
CA PHE A 126 -6.51 6.81 12.39
C PHE A 126 -5.56 5.72 11.92
N GLY A 127 -5.34 4.70 12.75
CA GLY A 127 -4.37 3.65 12.49
C GLY A 127 -3.84 3.00 13.76
N SER A 128 -2.93 2.05 13.58
CA SER A 128 -2.18 1.31 14.59
C SER A 128 -0.71 1.18 14.19
N PHE A 129 0.17 1.04 15.17
CA PHE A 129 1.59 0.85 14.96
C PHE A 129 1.99 -0.61 15.06
N ALA A 130 3.20 -0.92 14.55
CA ALA A 130 3.71 -2.29 14.42
C ALA A 130 3.49 -3.21 15.63
N PRO A 131 3.67 -2.79 16.90
CA PRO A 131 3.45 -3.68 18.04
C PRO A 131 2.00 -4.18 18.18
N SER A 132 1.00 -3.29 18.12
CA SER A 132 -0.42 -3.66 18.26
C SER A 132 -0.93 -4.41 17.03
N THR A 133 -0.44 -4.06 15.84
CA THR A 133 -0.70 -4.81 14.59
C THR A 133 -0.13 -6.22 14.67
N ALA A 134 1.12 -6.40 15.13
CA ALA A 134 1.72 -7.71 15.33
C ALA A 134 0.91 -8.55 16.34
N LYS A 135 0.48 -7.94 17.46
CA LYS A 135 -0.39 -8.61 18.45
C LYS A 135 -1.72 -9.05 17.83
N SER A 136 -2.31 -8.23 16.97
CA SER A 136 -3.55 -8.55 16.25
C SER A 136 -3.35 -9.71 15.27
N ILE A 137 -2.26 -9.73 14.49
CA ILE A 137 -1.87 -10.85 13.62
C ILE A 137 -1.70 -12.14 14.43
N GLY A 138 -1.01 -12.07 15.56
CA GLY A 138 -0.77 -13.23 16.42
C GLY A 138 -2.05 -13.92 16.91
N ARG A 139 -3.18 -13.20 17.01
CA ARG A 139 -4.48 -13.77 17.38
C ARG A 139 -5.10 -14.67 16.30
N VAL A 140 -4.59 -14.62 15.08
CA VAL A 140 -5.03 -15.47 13.95
C VAL A 140 -4.12 -16.70 13.77
N LEU A 141 -2.85 -16.58 14.15
CA LEU A 141 -1.83 -17.57 13.80
C LEU A 141 -2.05 -18.93 14.48
N ASP A 142 -1.72 -19.99 13.74
CA ASP A 142 -1.43 -21.29 14.32
C ASP A 142 -0.01 -21.26 14.89
N ASP A 143 0.09 -21.08 16.21
CA ASP A 143 1.36 -20.96 16.94
C ASP A 143 2.26 -22.20 16.83
N THR A 144 1.76 -23.33 16.30
CA THR A 144 2.60 -24.50 16.01
C THR A 144 3.32 -24.40 14.67
N LYS A 145 2.84 -23.55 13.74
CA LYS A 145 3.37 -23.43 12.37
C LYS A 145 4.07 -22.10 12.12
N HIS A 146 3.58 -21.02 12.74
CA HIS A 146 4.05 -19.69 12.46
C HIS A 146 4.21 -18.87 13.74
N GLU A 147 5.02 -17.82 13.67
CA GLU A 147 5.07 -16.74 14.65
C GLU A 147 5.06 -15.39 13.96
N VAL A 148 4.52 -14.39 14.65
CA VAL A 148 4.62 -12.99 14.25
C VAL A 148 5.76 -12.34 15.02
N LYS A 149 6.56 -11.52 14.33
CA LYS A 149 7.66 -10.78 14.93
C LYS A 149 7.58 -9.31 14.56
N ASN A 150 7.55 -8.46 15.58
CA ASN A 150 7.80 -7.03 15.42
C ASN A 150 9.31 -6.80 15.18
N THR A 151 9.65 -6.27 14.02
CA THR A 151 11.03 -5.97 13.58
C THR A 151 11.30 -4.48 13.51
N THR A 152 10.51 -3.67 14.23
CA THR A 152 10.71 -2.21 14.32
C THR A 152 12.15 -1.85 14.65
N GLY A 153 12.70 -0.88 13.90
CA GLY A 153 14.08 -0.42 14.03
C GLY A 153 15.07 -1.06 13.05
N VAL A 154 14.73 -2.19 12.44
CA VAL A 154 15.57 -2.82 11.40
C VAL A 154 15.55 -2.00 10.12
N SER A 155 16.70 -1.83 9.45
CA SER A 155 16.82 -1.06 8.20
C SER A 155 16.14 -1.77 7.02
N LEU A 156 15.69 -1.05 5.98
CA LEU A 156 15.12 -1.69 4.78
C LEU A 156 16.14 -2.59 4.06
N ILE A 157 17.43 -2.25 4.09
CA ILE A 157 18.49 -3.09 3.53
C ILE A 157 18.57 -4.44 4.27
N ASP A 158 18.47 -4.40 5.60
CA ASP A 158 18.47 -5.60 6.42
C ASP A 158 17.15 -6.37 6.32
N LEU A 159 16.00 -5.69 6.26
CA LEU A 159 14.70 -6.33 6.00
C LEU A 159 14.72 -7.05 4.66
N LYS A 160 15.24 -6.41 3.62
CA LYS A 160 15.47 -7.01 2.29
C LYS A 160 16.32 -8.27 2.41
N LYS A 161 17.51 -8.16 2.99
CA LYS A 161 18.48 -9.26 3.12
C LYS A 161 17.95 -10.42 3.97
N ASN A 162 17.28 -10.11 5.08
CA ASN A 162 16.90 -11.11 6.06
C ASN A 162 15.58 -11.80 5.72
N TYR A 163 14.69 -11.12 4.98
CA TYR A 163 13.32 -11.57 4.72
C TYR A 163 12.98 -11.61 3.22
N ILE A 164 13.08 -10.50 2.49
CA ILE A 164 12.66 -10.46 1.06
C ILE A 164 13.49 -11.42 0.18
N ASP A 165 14.81 -11.45 0.37
CA ASP A 165 15.70 -12.37 -0.35
C ASP A 165 15.37 -13.85 -0.07
N LYS A 166 14.59 -14.13 0.99
CA LYS A 166 14.16 -15.46 1.45
C LYS A 166 12.66 -15.69 1.32
N ASP A 167 11.99 -14.95 0.42
CA ASP A 167 10.55 -15.08 0.16
C ASP A 167 9.69 -14.87 1.41
N THR A 168 10.11 -13.95 2.29
CA THR A 168 9.32 -13.52 3.46
C THR A 168 8.89 -12.06 3.23
N PRO A 169 7.62 -11.79 2.86
CA PRO A 169 7.12 -10.42 2.72
C PRO A 169 7.07 -9.73 4.09
N VAL A 170 7.18 -8.40 4.08
CA VAL A 170 7.30 -7.59 5.31
C VAL A 170 6.24 -6.50 5.32
N LEU A 171 5.49 -6.36 6.41
CA LEU A 171 4.70 -5.15 6.64
C LEU A 171 5.63 -4.02 7.06
N ILE A 172 5.47 -2.85 6.44
CA ILE A 172 6.18 -1.64 6.85
C ILE A 172 5.21 -0.48 6.96
N TRP A 173 5.60 0.53 7.74
CA TRP A 173 4.91 1.81 7.82
C TRP A 173 5.75 2.87 7.12
N THR A 174 5.13 3.56 6.18
CA THR A 174 5.67 4.72 5.46
C THR A 174 4.58 5.77 5.35
N THR A 175 4.61 6.58 4.30
CA THR A 175 3.54 7.51 4.00
C THR A 175 2.76 7.17 2.75
N MET A 176 1.49 7.57 2.70
CA MET A 176 0.64 7.50 1.52
C MET A 176 1.34 8.19 0.35
N GLY A 177 1.55 7.48 -0.75
CA GLY A 177 2.23 8.01 -1.93
C GLY A 177 3.72 8.35 -1.73
N MET A 178 4.31 7.94 -0.61
CA MET A 178 5.65 8.39 -0.15
C MET A 178 5.77 9.91 0.03
N GLU A 179 4.65 10.59 0.29
CA GLU A 179 4.58 12.03 0.55
C GLU A 179 5.20 12.42 1.90
N GLU A 180 5.51 13.71 2.09
CA GLU A 180 6.07 14.20 3.35
C GLU A 180 5.12 14.02 4.55
N THR A 181 5.71 13.72 5.70
CA THR A 181 4.98 13.68 6.97
C THR A 181 4.69 15.09 7.49
N SER A 182 3.56 15.25 8.20
CA SER A 182 3.23 16.49 8.90
C SER A 182 2.41 16.20 10.15
N CYS A 183 2.43 17.11 11.14
CA CYS A 183 1.65 16.93 12.36
C CYS A 183 0.14 16.93 12.08
N GLY A 184 -0.56 15.96 12.67
CA GLY A 184 -1.98 15.75 12.56
C GLY A 184 -2.74 16.17 13.81
N ARG A 185 -3.70 15.32 14.21
CA ARG A 185 -4.49 15.52 15.43
C ARG A 185 -3.69 15.04 16.64
N SER A 186 -3.84 15.74 17.76
CA SER A 186 -3.31 15.32 19.05
C SER A 186 -4.42 14.87 20.00
N TRP A 187 -4.11 13.96 20.91
CA TRP A 187 -5.00 13.53 21.98
C TRP A 187 -4.22 13.15 23.23
N ILE A 188 -4.91 13.16 24.36
CA ILE A 188 -4.38 12.64 25.62
C ILE A 188 -4.56 11.13 25.66
N ILE A 189 -3.48 10.40 25.93
CA ILE A 189 -3.48 8.95 26.02
C ILE A 189 -4.34 8.50 27.21
N ASN A 190 -5.40 7.74 26.93
CA ASN A 190 -6.29 7.15 27.95
C ASN A 190 -6.30 5.61 27.95
N TYR A 191 -5.55 4.99 27.04
CA TYR A 191 -5.36 3.55 26.98
C TYR A 191 -3.94 3.20 26.52
N ILE A 192 -3.31 2.28 27.25
CA ILE A 192 -1.98 1.73 26.95
C ILE A 192 -2.01 0.21 27.20
N ASP A 193 -0.99 -0.48 26.69
CA ASP A 193 -0.66 -1.85 27.06
C ASP A 193 0.86 -2.00 27.23
N GLU A 194 1.36 -3.23 27.32
CA GLU A 194 2.79 -3.53 27.49
C GLU A 194 3.70 -3.03 26.36
N ASN A 195 3.15 -2.65 25.20
CA ASN A 195 3.90 -2.13 24.06
C ASN A 195 4.05 -0.60 24.06
N SER A 196 3.35 0.09 24.95
CA SER A 196 3.28 1.54 24.95
C SER A 196 4.59 2.17 25.43
N PRO A 197 5.21 3.09 24.66
CA PRO A 197 6.26 3.96 25.16
C PRO A 197 5.73 5.15 25.97
N TYR A 198 4.40 5.34 26.02
CA TYR A 198 3.71 6.44 26.68
C TYR A 198 3.13 6.02 28.04
N LYS A 199 2.69 7.02 28.79
CA LYS A 199 1.88 6.85 30.00
C LYS A 199 0.49 7.41 29.78
N ILE A 200 -0.48 6.90 30.54
CA ILE A 200 -1.82 7.51 30.62
C ILE A 200 -1.67 8.98 31.06
N GLY A 201 -2.28 9.88 30.29
CA GLY A 201 -2.18 11.33 30.50
C GLY A 201 -1.14 12.03 29.64
N ASP A 202 -0.22 11.31 28.98
CA ASP A 202 0.71 11.91 28.02
C ASP A 202 -0.05 12.41 26.78
N GLU A 203 0.48 13.47 26.15
CA GLU A 203 -0.02 13.94 24.86
C GLU A 203 0.66 13.18 23.72
N PHE A 204 -0.15 12.69 22.78
CA PHE A 204 0.30 12.07 21.55
C PHE A 204 -0.18 12.91 20.35
N THR A 205 0.64 12.99 19.29
CA THR A 205 0.29 13.64 18.03
C THR A 205 0.41 12.65 16.88
N TRP A 206 -0.70 12.42 16.16
CA TRP A 206 -0.72 11.56 14.98
C TRP A 206 0.04 12.19 13.82
N MET A 207 0.88 11.41 13.14
CA MET A 207 1.56 11.87 11.94
C MET A 207 0.64 11.66 10.73
N ARG A 208 0.35 12.76 10.01
CA ARG A 208 -0.42 12.69 8.77
C ARG A 208 0.35 11.90 7.72
N ASN A 209 -0.43 11.39 6.77
CA ASN A 209 0.03 10.51 5.70
C ASN A 209 0.52 9.15 6.17
N GLU A 210 0.41 8.76 7.44
CA GLU A 210 0.67 7.38 7.88
C GLU A 210 0.03 6.37 6.92
N HIS A 211 0.80 5.34 6.58
CA HIS A 211 0.36 4.27 5.70
C HIS A 211 1.10 2.96 5.95
N CYS A 212 0.36 1.85 5.96
CA CYS A 212 0.90 0.51 6.07
C CYS A 212 0.67 -0.29 4.78
N LEU A 213 1.75 -0.92 4.29
CA LEU A 213 1.80 -1.63 3.02
C LEU A 213 2.77 -2.81 3.10
N VAL A 214 2.68 -3.73 2.13
CA VAL A 214 3.48 -4.97 2.13
C VAL A 214 4.69 -4.81 1.21
N PHE A 215 5.89 -4.84 1.77
CA PHE A 215 7.15 -4.91 1.05
C PHE A 215 7.33 -6.30 0.43
N VAL A 216 7.41 -6.36 -0.90
CA VAL A 216 7.38 -7.62 -1.66
C VAL A 216 8.54 -7.79 -2.64
N GLY A 217 9.35 -6.76 -2.90
CA GLY A 217 10.40 -6.89 -3.90
C GLY A 217 11.29 -5.69 -4.05
N TYR A 218 12.31 -5.80 -4.89
CA TYR A 218 13.25 -4.73 -5.16
C TYR A 218 13.94 -4.94 -6.52
N ASP A 219 14.43 -3.86 -7.10
CA ASP A 219 15.44 -3.85 -8.16
C ASP A 219 16.67 -3.04 -7.69
N ASP A 220 17.55 -2.61 -8.58
CA ASP A 220 18.74 -1.84 -8.20
C ASP A 220 18.40 -0.46 -7.63
N ASN A 221 17.30 0.16 -8.04
CA ASN A 221 16.93 1.54 -7.72
C ASN A 221 15.69 1.66 -6.82
N ASN A 222 14.80 0.66 -6.83
CA ASN A 222 13.47 0.73 -6.23
C ASN A 222 13.18 -0.39 -5.24
N TYR A 223 12.24 -0.11 -4.34
CA TYR A 223 11.51 -1.10 -3.57
C TYR A 223 10.07 -1.22 -4.11
N TYR A 224 9.53 -2.44 -4.08
CA TYR A 224 8.20 -2.80 -4.59
C TYR A 224 7.28 -3.19 -3.44
N PHE A 225 6.03 -2.74 -3.54
CA PHE A 225 5.01 -2.90 -2.51
C PHE A 225 3.67 -3.35 -3.10
N ASN A 226 2.96 -4.21 -2.39
CA ASN A 226 1.51 -4.27 -2.53
C ASN A 226 0.90 -3.17 -1.66
N ASP A 227 0.36 -2.14 -2.32
CA ASP A 227 -0.27 -0.99 -1.67
C ASP A 227 -1.79 -1.15 -1.69
N PRO A 228 -2.44 -1.31 -0.52
CA PRO A 228 -3.89 -1.51 -0.45
C PRO A 228 -4.69 -0.25 -0.79
N TYR A 229 -4.07 0.93 -0.84
CA TYR A 229 -4.74 2.21 -1.05
C TYR A 229 -5.17 2.39 -2.50
N LYS A 230 -6.41 2.85 -2.73
CA LYS A 230 -6.95 3.27 -4.04
C LYS A 230 -6.72 2.28 -5.19
N ASN A 231 -6.75 0.98 -4.90
CA ASN A 231 -6.52 -0.06 -5.90
C ASN A 231 -5.13 0.02 -6.58
N HIS A 232 -4.12 0.54 -5.89
CA HIS A 232 -2.77 0.69 -6.45
C HIS A 232 -2.15 -0.67 -6.85
N GLY A 233 -2.41 -1.73 -6.09
CA GLY A 233 -1.84 -3.04 -6.42
C GLY A 233 -0.33 -3.05 -6.18
N LEU A 234 0.41 -3.63 -7.13
CA LEU A 234 1.87 -3.62 -7.11
C LEU A 234 2.41 -2.28 -7.59
N ILE A 235 3.10 -1.55 -6.72
CA ILE A 235 3.74 -0.26 -7.02
C ILE A 235 5.20 -0.26 -6.56
N HIS A 236 5.97 0.73 -7.01
CA HIS A 236 7.37 0.88 -6.61
C HIS A 236 7.74 2.34 -6.41
N TYR A 237 8.77 2.55 -5.59
CA TYR A 237 9.35 3.86 -5.30
C TYR A 237 10.87 3.74 -5.15
N GLU A 238 11.56 4.85 -5.42
CA GLU A 238 13.01 4.94 -5.26
C GLU A 238 13.44 4.65 -3.82
N LYS A 239 14.50 3.85 -3.65
CA LYS A 239 14.95 3.36 -2.34
C LYS A 239 15.20 4.48 -1.33
N ASP A 240 15.81 5.57 -1.75
CA ASP A 240 16.16 6.68 -0.85
C ASP A 240 14.93 7.40 -0.31
N LEU A 241 13.92 7.61 -1.16
CA LEU A 241 12.64 8.18 -0.73
C LEU A 241 11.92 7.25 0.26
N VAL A 242 11.85 5.95 -0.04
CA VAL A 242 11.23 4.98 0.88
C VAL A 242 12.00 4.94 2.21
N ASN A 243 13.34 4.92 2.18
CA ASN A 243 14.17 4.93 3.38
C ASN A 243 13.87 6.15 4.26
N GLN A 244 13.69 7.32 3.66
CA GLN A 244 13.32 8.53 4.37
C GLN A 244 11.92 8.40 5.02
N ARG A 245 10.89 8.01 4.27
CA ARG A 245 9.52 7.90 4.80
C ARG A 245 9.38 6.82 5.85
N PHE A 246 10.06 5.69 5.66
CA PHE A 246 10.16 4.62 6.64
C PHE A 246 10.83 5.10 7.94
N LEU A 247 11.88 5.91 7.85
CA LEU A 247 12.53 6.51 9.01
C LEU A 247 11.60 7.49 9.75
N GLU A 248 10.92 8.37 9.01
CA GLU A 248 9.96 9.34 9.57
C GLU A 248 8.82 8.65 10.34
N MET A 249 8.40 7.47 9.87
CA MET A 249 7.41 6.63 10.55
C MET A 249 7.99 5.69 11.62
N GLY A 250 9.25 5.86 12.02
CA GLY A 250 9.85 5.13 13.15
C GLY A 250 10.40 3.74 12.80
N LYS A 251 10.67 3.46 11.52
CA LYS A 251 11.18 2.16 11.01
C LYS A 251 10.33 0.97 11.45
N GLN A 252 9.02 1.16 11.50
CA GLN A 252 8.11 0.15 11.98
C GLN A 252 7.96 -0.98 10.97
N SER A 253 8.09 -2.22 11.43
CA SER A 253 7.92 -3.37 10.54
C SER A 253 7.49 -4.62 11.28
N VAL A 254 6.77 -5.49 10.58
CA VAL A 254 6.28 -6.78 11.10
C VAL A 254 6.46 -7.86 10.04
N VAL A 255 6.87 -9.06 10.48
CA VAL A 255 6.96 -10.26 9.65
C VAL A 255 6.21 -11.41 10.30
N ILE A 256 5.73 -12.34 9.48
CA ILE A 256 5.33 -13.69 9.92
C ILE A 256 6.46 -14.64 9.49
N LEU A 257 6.87 -15.54 10.37
CA LEU A 257 7.92 -16.53 10.15
C LEU A 257 7.36 -17.94 10.31
N LYS A 258 7.87 -18.89 9.53
CA LYS A 258 7.62 -20.32 9.72
C LYS A 258 8.44 -20.84 10.89
N LYS A 259 7.84 -21.70 11.72
CA LYS A 259 8.53 -22.45 12.78
C LYS A 259 9.10 -23.77 12.27
#